data_AF-A0A952S6X2-F1
#
_entry.id   AF-A0A952S6X2-F1
#
_cell.length_a   1.000
_cell.length_b   1.000
_cell.length_c   1.000
_cell.angle_alpha   90.00
_cell.angle_beta   90.00
_cell.angle_gamma   90.00
#
_symmetry.space_group_name_H-M   'P 1'
#
loop_
_entity.id
_entity.type
_entity.pdbx_description
1 polymer ?
#
loop_
_entity_poly.entity_id
_entity_poly.type
_entity_poly.pdbx_seq_one_letter_code
_entity_poly.pdbx_strand_id
1 'polypeptide(L)'
;MFTNRASVILSFAVAVLFLGACGSEPETASNAATPQVKRAEQEAQKANDNAEELAALVKLPYEPVEAAWRETPDGMIAVVRFSSENAARITSSAAKLKEPVAAAIEVEEWFPTELTAKRDLSSDTTLSGKVYSAEDILQPPYTSGRLVHLDETDYFVLDLKKN
;
A
#
# COMPACT_ATOMS: atom_id res chain seq x y z
N MET A 1 -32.36 -20.25 -35.31
CA MET A 1 -31.78 -20.88 -36.52
C MET A 1 -31.69 -19.82 -37.60
N PHE A 2 -30.49 -19.31 -37.87
CA PHE A 2 -29.99 -18.99 -39.22
C PHE A 2 -28.47 -18.92 -39.13
N THR A 3 -27.85 -19.59 -40.08
CA THR A 3 -26.47 -20.06 -40.15
C THR A 3 -25.59 -19.03 -40.87
N ASN A 4 -24.33 -18.88 -40.48
CA ASN A 4 -23.18 -18.50 -41.32
C ASN A 4 -21.91 -18.93 -40.56
N ARG A 5 -21.28 -20.08 -40.80
CA ARG A 5 -20.42 -20.51 -41.93
C ARG A 5 -19.23 -19.58 -42.24
N ALA A 6 -18.10 -19.98 -41.64
CA ALA A 6 -16.78 -20.20 -42.24
C ALA A 6 -16.12 -19.09 -43.08
N SER A 7 -14.95 -18.67 -42.63
CA SER A 7 -13.78 -18.52 -43.50
C SER A 7 -12.51 -18.97 -42.76
N VAL A 8 -11.89 -20.00 -43.31
CA VAL A 8 -10.52 -20.49 -43.11
C VAL A 8 -9.59 -19.61 -43.93
N ILE A 9 -8.29 -19.53 -43.56
CA ILE A 9 -7.05 -19.43 -44.39
C ILE A 9 -5.99 -18.76 -43.48
N LEU A 10 -4.79 -19.28 -43.16
CA LEU A 10 -3.78 -20.17 -43.79
C LEU A 10 -2.45 -19.36 -43.88
N SER A 11 -1.34 -20.06 -43.60
CA SER A 11 0.07 -19.70 -43.87
C SER A 11 0.80 -18.82 -42.83
N PHE A 12 1.84 -19.26 -42.09
CA PHE A 12 3.08 -20.02 -42.40
C PHE A 12 4.18 -19.15 -43.04
N ALA A 13 5.23 -18.81 -42.28
CA ALA A 13 6.64 -18.58 -42.68
C ALA A 13 7.38 -17.85 -41.55
N VAL A 14 8.24 -18.49 -40.76
CA VAL A 14 9.66 -18.89 -41.02
C VAL A 14 10.67 -17.79 -40.66
N ALA A 15 11.66 -18.25 -39.92
CA ALA A 15 12.76 -17.59 -39.23
C ALA A 15 13.67 -16.67 -40.05
N VAL A 16 14.30 -15.71 -39.37
CA VAL A 16 15.68 -15.29 -39.67
C VAL A 16 16.46 -15.13 -38.36
N LEU A 17 17.49 -15.98 -38.24
CA LEU A 17 18.59 -15.92 -37.30
C LEU A 17 19.49 -14.71 -37.63
N PHE A 18 19.82 -13.88 -36.64
CA PHE A 18 21.03 -13.05 -36.69
C PHE A 18 22.02 -13.54 -35.65
N LEU A 19 22.98 -14.35 -36.14
CA LEU A 19 24.27 -14.61 -35.51
C LEU A 19 25.17 -13.40 -35.75
N GLY A 20 25.41 -12.63 -34.69
CA GLY A 20 26.48 -11.62 -34.65
C GLY A 20 27.56 -12.09 -33.67
N ALA A 21 28.55 -12.80 -34.20
CA ALA A 21 29.76 -13.20 -33.49
C ALA A 21 30.86 -12.13 -33.67
N CYS A 22 31.37 -11.62 -32.54
CA CYS A 22 32.68 -11.00 -32.39
C CYS A 22 32.90 -10.98 -30.86
N GLY A 23 33.80 -11.73 -30.22
CA GLY A 23 35.11 -12.22 -30.64
C GLY A 23 36.17 -11.36 -29.98
N SER A 24 36.52 -11.65 -28.71
CA SER A 24 37.79 -11.37 -28.00
C SER A 24 37.69 -11.80 -26.52
N GLU A 25 38.22 -12.98 -26.20
CA GLU A 25 38.65 -13.39 -24.84
C GLU A 25 40.07 -12.83 -24.57
N PRO A 26 40.46 -12.58 -23.30
CA PRO A 26 41.13 -13.67 -22.57
C PRO A 26 40.72 -13.84 -21.10
N GLU A 27 40.90 -15.09 -20.70
CA GLU A 27 40.67 -15.81 -19.45
C GLU A 27 41.06 -15.10 -18.14
N THR A 28 40.23 -15.29 -17.11
CA THR A 28 40.66 -15.74 -15.76
C THR A 28 39.50 -16.45 -15.08
N ALA A 29 39.75 -17.70 -14.69
CA ALA A 29 38.80 -18.62 -14.09
C ALA A 29 38.32 -18.20 -12.69
N SER A 30 37.03 -18.37 -12.42
CA SER A 30 36.55 -18.79 -11.09
C SER A 30 35.15 -19.40 -11.18
N ASN A 31 35.01 -20.59 -10.60
CA ASN A 31 33.80 -21.41 -10.54
C ASN A 31 32.62 -20.68 -9.85
N ALA A 32 31.40 -20.82 -10.36
CA ALA A 32 30.21 -21.21 -9.58
C ALA A 32 28.92 -21.23 -10.42
N ALA A 33 28.02 -22.13 -10.02
CA ALA A 33 26.79 -22.55 -10.66
C ALA A 33 25.71 -21.45 -10.86
N THR A 34 24.89 -21.61 -11.90
CA THR A 34 23.49 -21.13 -11.96
C THR A 34 22.58 -22.28 -11.45
N PRO A 35 21.28 -22.09 -11.17
CA PRO A 35 20.48 -20.86 -11.01
C PRO A 35 19.58 -20.89 -9.75
N GLN A 36 19.27 -19.78 -9.07
CA GLN A 36 17.99 -19.65 -8.33
C GLN A 36 17.55 -18.18 -8.19
N VAL A 37 16.41 -17.90 -8.83
CA VAL A 37 15.24 -17.21 -8.25
C VAL A 37 15.54 -16.25 -7.10
N LYS A 38 15.98 -15.03 -7.40
CA LYS A 38 15.83 -13.87 -6.51
C LYS A 38 15.57 -12.62 -7.35
N ARG A 39 14.41 -12.58 -8.01
CA ARG A 39 13.90 -11.36 -8.64
C ARG A 39 12.38 -11.30 -8.55
N ALA A 40 11.88 -11.53 -7.33
CA ALA A 40 10.48 -11.30 -6.96
C ALA A 40 10.32 -10.87 -5.49
N GLU A 41 11.40 -10.49 -4.79
CA GLU A 41 11.37 -10.27 -3.33
C GLU A 41 12.21 -9.07 -2.88
N GLN A 42 12.48 -8.11 -3.77
CA GLN A 42 13.36 -6.97 -3.44
C GLN A 42 12.92 -5.61 -4.00
N GLU A 43 11.66 -5.45 -4.40
CA GLU A 43 11.09 -4.11 -4.71
C GLU A 43 9.74 -3.83 -4.03
N ALA A 44 9.37 -4.61 -3.00
CA ALA A 44 8.41 -4.19 -1.96
C ALA A 44 9.10 -3.47 -0.78
N GLN A 45 10.40 -3.15 -0.91
CA GLN A 45 11.16 -2.40 0.08
C GLN A 45 11.30 -0.93 -0.34
N LYS A 46 10.35 -0.09 0.08
CA LYS A 46 10.63 1.21 0.74
C LYS A 46 9.37 1.90 1.34
N ALA A 47 8.58 1.17 2.15
CA ALA A 47 8.03 1.81 3.35
C ALA A 47 9.15 1.71 4.40
N ASN A 48 10.05 2.67 4.42
CA ASN A 48 11.28 2.65 5.20
C ASN A 48 11.47 4.13 5.66
N ASP A 49 11.93 4.47 6.87
CA ASP A 49 13.08 3.83 7.55
C ASP A 49 13.14 3.90 9.11
N ASN A 50 12.06 4.09 9.89
CA ASN A 50 12.01 3.67 11.32
C ASN A 50 10.60 3.92 11.90
N ALA A 51 9.77 2.88 11.94
CA ALA A 51 8.40 2.97 12.47
C ALA A 51 8.35 3.52 13.90
N GLU A 52 9.35 3.21 14.72
CA GLU A 52 9.46 3.68 16.10
C GLU A 52 9.78 5.18 16.18
N GLU A 53 10.65 5.69 15.32
CA GLU A 53 10.96 7.13 15.25
C GLU A 53 9.76 7.91 14.73
N LEU A 54 9.06 7.41 13.71
CA LEU A 54 7.85 8.03 13.17
C LEU A 54 6.69 8.01 14.18
N ALA A 55 6.53 6.92 14.93
CA ALA A 55 5.56 6.82 16.01
C ALA A 55 5.88 7.80 17.16
N ALA A 56 7.16 8.11 17.42
CA ALA A 56 7.55 9.09 18.43
C ALA A 56 7.19 10.54 18.04
N LEU A 57 6.97 10.82 16.75
CA LEU A 57 6.58 12.15 16.24
C LEU A 57 5.08 12.42 16.36
N VAL A 58 4.27 11.43 16.71
CA VAL A 58 2.81 11.55 16.79
C VAL A 58 2.31 10.98 18.10
N LYS A 59 1.60 11.80 18.88
CA LYS A 59 0.91 11.33 20.07
C LYS A 59 -0.45 10.75 19.70
N LEU A 60 -0.53 9.42 19.59
CA LEU A 60 -1.80 8.72 19.47
C LEU A 60 -2.57 8.76 20.80
N PRO A 61 -3.92 8.84 20.76
CA PRO A 61 -4.74 8.93 21.97
C PRO A 61 -4.75 7.64 22.79
N TYR A 62 -4.46 6.51 22.14
CA TYR A 62 -4.40 5.18 22.73
C TYR A 62 -3.22 4.41 22.14
N GLU A 63 -2.79 3.34 22.80
CA GLU A 63 -1.77 2.45 22.28
C GLU A 63 -2.35 1.61 21.12
N PRO A 64 -1.71 1.60 19.94
CA PRO A 64 -2.14 0.79 18.83
C PRO A 64 -1.75 -0.68 19.01
N VAL A 65 -2.57 -1.58 18.47
CA VAL A 65 -2.27 -3.02 18.39
C VAL A 65 -1.28 -3.30 17.27
N GLU A 66 -1.37 -2.52 16.20
CA GLU A 66 -0.50 -2.60 15.03
C GLU A 66 -0.43 -1.20 14.39
N ALA A 67 0.73 -0.84 13.85
CA ALA A 67 0.87 0.40 13.10
C ALA A 67 1.89 0.22 11.97
N ALA A 68 1.52 0.67 10.77
CA ALA A 68 2.41 0.80 9.63
C ALA A 68 2.54 2.29 9.30
N TRP A 69 3.77 2.78 9.12
CA TRP A 69 4.06 4.18 8.89
C TRP A 69 4.77 4.38 7.57
N ARG A 70 4.47 5.48 6.89
CA ARG A 70 5.13 5.91 5.66
C ARG A 70 5.31 7.41 5.65
N GLU A 71 6.56 7.85 5.53
CA GLU A 71 6.84 9.26 5.27
C GLU A 71 6.50 9.63 3.83
N THR A 72 6.00 10.84 3.63
CA THR A 72 5.74 11.43 2.32
C THR A 72 6.48 12.77 2.22
N PRO A 73 6.75 13.28 1.01
CA PRO A 73 7.43 14.57 0.86
C PRO A 73 6.76 15.72 1.64
N ASP A 74 5.43 15.68 1.73
CA ASP A 74 4.61 16.73 2.34
C ASP A 74 4.18 16.41 3.78
N GLY A 75 4.59 15.27 4.35
CA GLY A 75 4.09 14.83 5.65
C GLY A 75 4.24 13.34 5.91
N MET A 76 3.22 12.71 6.48
CA MET A 76 3.27 11.30 6.86
C MET A 76 1.89 10.65 6.81
N ILE A 77 1.86 9.39 6.39
CA ILE A 77 0.67 8.54 6.42
C ILE A 77 0.95 7.37 7.36
N ALA A 78 -0.04 7.03 8.18
CA ALA A 78 0.00 5.87 9.05
C ALA A 78 -1.28 5.05 8.93
N VAL A 79 -1.14 3.73 8.91
CA VAL A 79 -2.25 2.79 9.02
C VAL A 79 -2.16 2.14 10.39
N VAL A 80 -3.10 2.47 11.27
CA VAL A 80 -3.05 2.15 12.69
C VAL A 80 -4.26 1.32 13.07
N ARG A 81 -4.04 0.14 13.65
CA ARG A 81 -5.09 -0.68 14.25
C ARG A 81 -5.17 -0.41 15.73
N PHE A 82 -6.36 -0.10 16.22
CA PHE A 82 -6.64 -0.06 17.66
C PHE A 82 -7.39 -1.31 18.10
N SER A 83 -7.49 -1.54 19.41
CA SER A 83 -8.48 -2.49 19.92
C SER A 83 -9.88 -1.97 19.59
N SER A 84 -10.85 -2.87 19.43
CA SER A 84 -12.23 -2.47 19.09
C SER A 84 -12.84 -1.51 20.12
N GLU A 85 -12.46 -1.64 21.40
CA GLU A 85 -12.86 -0.69 22.45
C GLU A 85 -12.29 0.72 22.19
N ASN A 86 -11.00 0.81 21.90
CA ASN A 86 -10.34 2.10 21.63
C ASN A 86 -10.84 2.71 20.32
N ALA A 87 -11.06 1.92 19.27
CA ALA A 87 -11.64 2.37 18.01
C ALA A 87 -13.02 3.00 18.22
N ALA A 88 -13.88 2.38 19.02
CA ALA A 88 -15.20 2.92 19.37
C ALA A 88 -15.09 4.25 20.17
N ARG A 89 -14.13 4.34 21.10
CA ARG A 89 -13.89 5.58 21.87
C ARG A 89 -13.38 6.73 20.99
N ILE A 90 -12.46 6.44 20.07
CA ILE A 90 -11.90 7.41 19.12
C ILE A 90 -13.01 7.95 18.22
N THR A 91 -13.77 7.06 17.56
CA THR A 91 -14.85 7.47 16.65
C THR A 91 -15.95 8.24 17.38
N SER A 92 -16.34 7.80 18.59
CA SER A 92 -17.31 8.51 19.42
C SER A 92 -16.84 9.91 19.83
N SER A 93 -15.56 10.08 20.14
CA SER A 93 -15.00 11.37 20.53
C SER A 93 -14.85 12.30 19.34
N ALA A 94 -14.31 11.79 18.22
CA ALA A 94 -14.09 12.57 17.02
C ALA A 94 -15.41 13.00 16.34
N ALA A 95 -16.45 12.18 16.40
CA ALA A 95 -17.79 12.54 15.93
C ALA A 95 -18.43 13.71 16.70
N LYS A 96 -18.00 13.97 17.94
CA LYS A 96 -18.47 15.13 18.72
C LYS A 96 -17.87 16.45 18.24
N LEU A 97 -16.69 16.41 17.62
CA LEU A 97 -16.02 17.59 17.08
C LEU A 97 -16.64 17.99 15.73
N LYS A 98 -16.83 16.99 14.86
CA LYS A 98 -17.37 17.18 13.52
C LYS A 98 -18.06 15.90 13.05
N GLU A 99 -19.17 16.06 12.32
CA GLU A 99 -19.84 14.93 11.70
C GLU A 99 -18.91 14.20 10.72
N PRO A 100 -18.84 12.85 10.81
CA PRO A 100 -18.00 12.08 9.91
C PRO A 100 -18.52 12.12 8.47
N VAL A 101 -17.60 12.18 7.52
CA VAL A 101 -17.91 12.18 6.08
C VAL A 101 -17.48 10.87 5.46
N ALA A 102 -18.31 10.27 4.61
CA ALA A 102 -17.95 9.05 3.89
C ALA A 102 -16.71 9.28 3.01
N ALA A 103 -15.80 8.32 2.99
CA ALA A 103 -14.62 8.31 2.14
C ALA A 103 -14.31 6.91 1.62
N ALA A 104 -13.54 6.87 0.54
CA ALA A 104 -12.94 5.66 0.00
C ALA A 104 -11.43 5.83 0.03
N ILE A 105 -10.72 4.82 0.53
CA ILE A 105 -9.26 4.79 0.61
C ILE A 105 -8.74 3.72 -0.35
N GLU A 106 -7.83 4.13 -1.24
CA GLU A 106 -7.08 3.20 -2.08
C GLU A 106 -6.07 2.44 -1.22
N VAL A 107 -6.13 1.10 -1.27
CA VAL A 107 -5.25 0.25 -0.47
C VAL A 107 -3.97 -0.03 -1.23
N GLU A 108 -2.86 0.45 -0.67
CA GLU A 108 -1.52 0.27 -1.21
C GLU A 108 -0.86 -1.01 -0.69
N GLU A 109 0.18 -1.47 -1.39
CA GLU A 109 0.90 -2.72 -1.07
C GLU A 109 1.61 -2.69 0.29
N TRP A 110 1.95 -1.51 0.79
CA TRP A 110 2.62 -1.34 2.09
C TRP A 110 1.65 -1.39 3.28
N PHE A 111 0.34 -1.40 3.03
CA PHE A 111 -0.67 -1.50 4.09
C PHE A 111 -0.59 -2.88 4.77
N PRO A 112 -1.08 -3.00 6.02
CA PRO A 112 -1.19 -4.28 6.70
C PRO A 112 -1.89 -5.35 5.85
N THR A 113 -1.42 -6.59 5.95
CA THR A 113 -1.88 -7.71 5.12
C THR A 113 -3.38 -7.95 5.19
N GLU A 114 -4.01 -7.65 6.33
CA GLU A 114 -5.46 -7.76 6.49
C GLU A 114 -6.22 -6.84 5.52
N LEU A 115 -5.74 -5.61 5.32
CA LEU A 115 -6.36 -4.64 4.41
C LEU A 115 -6.08 -4.97 2.95
N THR A 116 -4.87 -5.40 2.61
CA THR A 116 -4.53 -5.80 1.25
C THR A 116 -5.30 -7.06 0.85
N ALA A 117 -5.45 -8.03 1.75
CA ALA A 117 -6.31 -9.19 1.53
C ALA A 117 -7.80 -8.80 1.37
N LYS A 118 -8.31 -7.85 2.17
CA LYS A 118 -9.70 -7.36 2.03
C LYS A 118 -9.93 -6.69 0.67
N ARG A 119 -8.95 -5.93 0.17
CA ARG A 119 -8.97 -5.37 -1.20
C ARG A 119 -9.00 -6.49 -2.24
N ASP A 120 -8.14 -7.50 -2.12
CA ASP A 120 -8.02 -8.57 -3.13
C ASP A 120 -9.28 -9.47 -3.21
N LEU A 121 -10.05 -9.54 -2.12
CA LEU A 121 -11.36 -10.22 -2.08
C LEU A 121 -12.51 -9.33 -2.57
N SER A 122 -12.29 -8.01 -2.64
CA SER A 122 -13.26 -7.05 -3.16
C SER A 122 -13.10 -6.90 -4.68
N SER A 123 -14.19 -6.57 -5.38
CA SER A 123 -14.11 -6.14 -6.77
C SER A 123 -13.60 -4.71 -6.92
N ASP A 124 -13.53 -3.97 -5.81
CA ASP A 124 -13.11 -2.57 -5.75
C ASP A 124 -11.65 -2.44 -5.27
N THR A 125 -10.92 -1.49 -5.85
CA THR A 125 -9.55 -1.16 -5.44
C THR A 125 -9.48 -0.30 -4.17
N THR A 126 -10.63 0.10 -3.64
CA THR A 126 -10.76 1.00 -2.49
C THR A 126 -11.58 0.37 -1.38
N LEU A 127 -11.25 0.72 -0.13
CA LEU A 127 -12.05 0.39 1.04
C LEU A 127 -12.87 1.59 1.48
N SER A 128 -14.13 1.33 1.84
CA SER A 128 -15.03 2.35 2.39
C SER A 128 -14.66 2.68 3.83
N GLY A 129 -14.94 3.92 4.22
CA GLY A 129 -14.69 4.40 5.57
C GLY A 129 -15.29 5.77 5.84
N LYS A 130 -14.96 6.32 7.01
CA LYS A 130 -15.44 7.61 7.50
C LYS A 130 -14.29 8.50 7.92
N VAL A 131 -14.26 9.72 7.40
CA VAL A 131 -13.29 10.75 7.76
C VAL A 131 -13.74 11.48 9.01
N TYR A 132 -12.83 11.58 9.97
CA TYR A 132 -12.93 12.32 11.21
C TYR A 132 -11.87 13.43 11.25
N SER A 133 -12.09 14.42 12.11
CA SER A 133 -11.09 15.43 12.43
C SER A 133 -9.87 14.79 13.10
N ALA A 134 -8.67 15.18 12.68
CA ALA A 134 -7.41 14.77 13.32
C ALA A 134 -6.87 15.84 14.28
N GLU A 135 -7.66 16.89 14.59
CA GLU A 135 -7.22 18.05 15.40
C GLU A 135 -6.60 17.64 16.75
N ASP A 136 -7.15 16.64 17.42
CA ASP A 136 -6.64 16.13 18.71
C ASP A 136 -5.30 15.38 18.58
N ILE A 137 -4.90 15.00 17.36
CA ILE A 137 -3.69 14.24 17.04
C ILE A 137 -2.61 15.16 16.44
N LEU A 138 -2.99 16.35 15.94
CA LEU A 138 -2.04 17.27 15.30
C LEU A 138 -0.98 17.76 16.29
N GLN A 139 0.28 17.64 15.87
CA GLN A 139 1.45 18.13 16.59
C GLN A 139 2.43 18.79 15.62
N PRO A 140 3.13 19.87 16.02
CA PRO A 140 4.20 20.44 15.19
C PRO A 140 5.22 19.36 14.78
N PRO A 141 5.69 19.34 13.51
CA PRO A 141 5.50 20.34 12.46
C PRO A 141 4.23 20.18 11.60
N TYR A 142 3.34 19.24 11.95
CA TYR A 142 2.12 18.98 11.20
C TYR A 142 1.04 20.00 11.55
N THR A 143 0.50 20.65 10.52
CA THR A 143 -0.50 21.73 10.67
C THR A 143 -1.89 21.33 10.23
N SER A 144 -2.00 20.23 9.48
CA SER A 144 -3.28 19.71 9.02
C SER A 144 -3.23 18.19 8.92
N GLY A 145 -4.40 17.57 8.97
CA GLY A 145 -4.51 16.14 8.83
C GLY A 145 -5.95 15.64 8.86
N ARG A 146 -6.11 14.36 8.57
CA ARG A 146 -7.39 13.64 8.60
C ARG A 146 -7.19 12.25 9.16
N LEU A 147 -8.24 11.75 9.80
CA LEU A 147 -8.27 10.40 10.35
C LEU A 147 -9.41 9.64 9.68
N VAL A 148 -9.13 8.54 8.98
CA VAL A 148 -10.15 7.76 8.26
C VAL A 148 -10.32 6.41 8.93
N HIS A 149 -11.48 6.16 9.54
CA HIS A 149 -11.83 4.83 10.05
C HIS A 149 -12.36 3.96 8.92
N LEU A 150 -11.77 2.79 8.69
CA LEU A 150 -12.19 1.88 7.64
C LEU A 150 -13.34 0.98 8.10
N ASP A 151 -14.38 0.87 7.29
CA ASP A 151 -15.61 0.15 7.64
C ASP A 151 -15.36 -1.34 7.88
N GLU A 152 -16.05 -1.87 8.89
CA GLU A 152 -15.96 -3.26 9.37
C GLU A 152 -14.54 -3.68 9.79
N THR A 153 -13.71 -2.71 10.16
CA THR A 153 -12.38 -2.95 10.71
C THR A 153 -12.10 -2.03 11.89
N ASP A 154 -11.02 -2.30 12.61
CA ASP A 154 -10.50 -1.41 13.65
C ASP A 154 -9.28 -0.59 13.15
N TYR A 155 -9.10 -0.51 11.82
CA TYR A 155 -8.02 0.25 11.20
C TYR A 155 -8.42 1.70 10.95
N PHE A 156 -7.44 2.58 11.17
CA PHE A 156 -7.51 3.99 10.88
C PHE A 156 -6.36 4.38 9.96
N VAL A 157 -6.65 5.16 8.93
CA VAL A 157 -5.64 5.81 8.10
C VAL A 157 -5.50 7.25 8.56
N LEU A 158 -4.36 7.54 9.17
CA LEU A 158 -3.96 8.87 9.59
C LEU A 158 -3.10 9.50 8.50
N ASP A 159 -3.50 10.66 8.00
CA ASP A 159 -2.76 11.43 7.00
C ASP A 159 -2.49 12.81 7.58
N LEU A 160 -1.21 13.12 7.79
CA LEU A 160 -0.72 14.35 8.40
C LEU A 160 0.15 15.12 7.41
N LYS A 161 0.00 16.44 7.35
CA LYS A 161 0.75 17.31 6.43
C LYS A 161 1.51 18.41 7.17
N LYS A 162 2.74 18.64 6.72
CA LYS A 162 3.61 19.77 7.09
C LYS A 162 3.17 21.00 6.28
N ASN A 163 3.42 22.20 6.81
CA ASN A 163 3.14 23.47 6.13
C ASN A 163 4.32 23.95 5.28
#